data_AF-A0A2M9A7H8-F1
#
_entry.id   AF-A0A2M9A7H8-F1
#
_cell.length_a   1.000
_cell.length_b   1.000
_cell.length_c   1.000
_cell.angle_alpha   90.00
_cell.angle_beta   90.00
_cell.angle_gamma   90.00
#
_symmetry.space_group_name_H-M   'P 1'
#
loop_
_entity.id
_entity.type
_entity.pdbx_description
1 polymer ?
#
loop_
_entity_poly.entity_id
_entity_poly.type
_entity_poly.pdbx_seq_one_letter_code
_entity_poly.pdbx_strand_id
1 'polypeptide(L)'
;MKYFRFLGLIVASCAIFFGCGNSSSASDNDSSSSVAEEISSTSKDKSSDSKGSSSSSSVEELDISNCETAKDAKLQAQISEATAAFMNMVYSSEFALKTVENYKNFQSEIANATELFSSALESQPGNCEAQLGYALATVANLVNDPEVKVITDSLLLGSTEQKFALVNIYQAENYASEVVKTAIKVDSTLITDRIQGIIESNALPTVQQSLKIFKNLIDNDFYYVYEADGNTLSLGKGEFQLTAGALQATEAALTLLASYNLDASLNGSYNWIVHLAEIEPDSTQAEEYQLYKDAVNQAYHLLSDSASFLTVKDAWKTKYSSIPDMLDSAVGNVKNGLQTLLDSTSSKYATSAVIAISDGEMGDISTENVKKVINVLDSVQQVIRTSITVEFNEIEIKICPKKFFSITDGIQDFFPYYKSIDYSEWSHFLSDTAYYEWSSDDISESINLAEKYAKQIVKEKVPFIDNLYIGKSSGHYITTDGRYISFEISWENCSVTINDTTGPLAEMINDTYSLNSESGTFCRMTGKDQFFAYIPYNLMPDLFYFTDAEGKKTISLANFHKELQYDKIHPEDLTDYIVFPDPTFNGVFPNMDQKTMAYLFVILMYGAGK
;
A
#
# COMPACT_ATOMS: atom_id res chain seq x y z
N MET A 1 -6.03 5.15 -28.32
CA MET A 1 -5.14 4.95 -27.13
C MET A 1 -4.81 6.27 -26.37
N LYS A 2 -5.07 7.45 -26.95
CA LYS A 2 -4.64 8.76 -26.43
C LYS A 2 -5.59 9.40 -25.39
N TYR A 3 -6.91 9.21 -25.51
CA TYR A 3 -7.89 9.63 -24.48
C TYR A 3 -7.84 8.76 -23.20
N PHE A 4 -7.49 7.48 -23.34
CA PHE A 4 -7.22 6.59 -22.21
C PHE A 4 -6.00 7.05 -21.39
N ARG A 5 -5.10 7.86 -21.95
CA ARG A 5 -3.97 8.50 -21.25
C ARG A 5 -4.39 9.75 -20.48
N PHE A 6 -5.38 10.50 -20.98
CA PHE A 6 -6.04 11.62 -20.28
C PHE A 6 -6.84 11.12 -19.07
N LEU A 7 -7.65 10.08 -19.28
CA LEU A 7 -8.27 9.30 -18.21
C LEU A 7 -7.22 8.71 -17.27
N GLY A 8 -6.11 8.20 -17.82
CA GLY A 8 -4.95 7.74 -17.08
C GLY A 8 -4.25 8.84 -16.25
N LEU A 9 -4.37 10.12 -16.62
CA LEU A 9 -3.79 11.25 -15.89
C LEU A 9 -4.72 11.75 -14.79
N ILE A 10 -6.04 11.79 -15.04
CA ILE A 10 -7.06 11.96 -13.98
C ILE A 10 -6.96 10.80 -12.98
N VAL A 11 -6.83 9.58 -13.48
CA VAL A 11 -6.61 8.38 -12.67
C VAL A 11 -5.23 8.40 -12.04
N ALA A 12 -4.16 8.94 -12.63
CA ALA A 12 -2.81 9.01 -12.04
C ALA A 12 -2.68 10.10 -10.97
N SER A 13 -3.29 11.27 -11.17
CA SER A 13 -3.48 12.28 -10.13
C SER A 13 -4.30 11.73 -8.97
N CYS A 14 -5.21 10.80 -9.25
CA CYS A 14 -5.89 10.00 -8.23
C CYS A 14 -5.05 8.78 -7.77
N ALA A 15 -4.15 8.23 -8.57
CA ALA A 15 -3.37 7.02 -8.26
C ALA A 15 -2.22 7.31 -7.31
N ILE A 16 -1.79 8.58 -7.24
CA ILE A 16 -1.04 9.15 -6.11
C ILE A 16 -1.78 8.86 -4.78
N PHE A 17 -3.11 8.71 -4.81
CA PHE A 17 -3.96 8.30 -3.69
C PHE A 17 -4.45 6.83 -3.76
N PHE A 18 -4.48 6.17 -4.94
CA PHE A 18 -5.33 4.97 -5.17
C PHE A 18 -4.69 3.69 -5.70
N GLY A 19 -3.40 3.63 -6.02
CA GLY A 19 -2.78 2.34 -6.30
C GLY A 19 -3.50 1.45 -7.35
N CYS A 20 -4.05 2.02 -8.44
CA CYS A 20 -4.67 1.25 -9.53
C CYS A 20 -4.08 1.65 -10.90
N GLY A 21 -3.43 0.72 -11.60
CA GLY A 21 -2.88 0.90 -12.95
C GLY A 21 -2.98 -0.35 -13.82
N ASN A 22 -3.36 -0.15 -15.10
CA ASN A 22 -3.65 -1.20 -16.08
C ASN A 22 -2.44 -1.44 -17.02
N SER A 23 -2.21 -2.70 -17.38
CA SER A 23 -0.98 -3.22 -18.01
C SER A 23 -0.79 -2.87 -19.49
N SER A 24 0.42 -2.41 -19.86
CA SER A 24 1.02 -2.72 -21.18
C SER A 24 2.55 -2.55 -21.12
N SER A 25 3.26 -3.68 -21.16
CA SER A 25 4.73 -3.75 -21.17
C SER A 25 5.28 -3.54 -22.59
N ALA A 26 6.22 -2.61 -22.75
CA ALA A 26 7.21 -2.63 -23.82
C ALA A 26 8.58 -2.34 -23.19
N SER A 27 9.41 -3.38 -23.14
CA SER A 27 10.79 -3.36 -22.67
C SER A 27 11.69 -2.68 -23.69
N ASP A 28 12.57 -1.79 -23.26
CA ASP A 28 13.86 -1.58 -23.92
C ASP A 28 14.93 -1.24 -22.88
N ASN A 29 15.99 -2.06 -22.91
CA ASN A 29 17.22 -1.91 -22.14
C ASN A 29 18.04 -0.74 -22.70
N ASP A 30 18.65 0.08 -21.84
CA ASP A 30 20.04 0.48 -22.08
C ASP A 30 20.76 1.02 -20.85
N SER A 31 22.07 0.78 -20.87
CA SER A 31 23.03 0.77 -19.76
C SER A 31 23.76 2.10 -19.50
N SER A 32 24.27 2.23 -18.26
CA SER A 32 25.44 3.04 -17.80
C SER A 32 25.22 4.57 -17.68
N SER A 33 25.86 5.35 -16.79
CA SER A 33 27.04 5.19 -15.94
C SER A 33 27.03 6.22 -14.79
N SER A 34 27.66 5.86 -13.68
CA SER A 34 27.97 6.65 -12.48
C SER A 34 28.70 7.98 -12.71
N VAL A 35 28.30 9.04 -12.00
CA VAL A 35 29.23 10.05 -11.45
C VAL A 35 28.66 10.51 -10.09
N ALA A 36 29.45 10.28 -9.04
CA ALA A 36 29.23 10.79 -7.70
C ALA A 36 29.82 12.20 -7.59
N GLU A 37 29.07 13.14 -6.99
CA GLU A 37 29.65 14.35 -6.40
C GLU A 37 29.10 14.52 -4.99
N GLU A 38 29.99 14.33 -4.01
CA GLU A 38 29.89 14.89 -2.67
C GLU A 38 29.80 16.43 -2.77
N ILE A 39 29.13 17.09 -1.80
CA ILE A 39 29.70 18.20 -1.03
C ILE A 39 28.83 18.54 0.19
N SER A 40 29.46 18.32 1.35
CA SER A 40 29.43 18.98 2.66
C SER A 40 28.18 19.67 3.24
N SER A 41 27.94 19.26 4.48
CA SER A 41 27.23 19.94 5.56
C SER A 41 27.65 21.39 5.83
N THR A 42 26.68 22.24 6.20
CA THR A 42 26.84 23.16 7.34
C THR A 42 25.48 23.63 7.86
N SER A 43 25.17 23.15 9.07
CA SER A 43 24.11 23.62 9.97
C SER A 43 24.33 25.08 10.38
N LYS A 44 23.26 25.89 10.35
CA LYS A 44 23.07 26.99 11.31
C LYS A 44 21.60 27.18 11.64
N ASP A 45 21.32 26.96 12.92
CA ASP A 45 20.10 27.33 13.63
C ASP A 45 19.60 28.74 13.30
N LYS A 46 18.28 28.87 13.17
CA LYS A 46 17.55 30.02 13.67
C LYS A 46 16.09 29.64 13.93
N SER A 47 15.79 29.55 15.23
CA SER A 47 14.45 29.56 15.79
C SER A 47 13.66 30.78 15.31
N SER A 48 12.45 30.54 14.82
CA SER A 48 11.37 31.53 14.91
C SER A 48 10.04 30.81 14.98
N ASP A 49 9.48 30.78 16.19
CA ASP A 49 8.07 30.60 16.45
C ASP A 49 7.25 31.48 15.49
N SER A 50 6.47 30.85 14.62
CA SER A 50 5.35 31.53 13.97
C SER A 50 4.17 30.56 13.86
N LYS A 51 3.19 30.80 14.75
CA LYS A 51 1.81 30.36 14.57
C LYS A 51 1.31 30.90 13.23
N GLY A 52 1.10 30.01 12.25
CA GLY A 52 0.69 30.38 10.90
C GLY A 52 -0.54 29.62 10.46
N SER A 53 -1.70 30.24 10.68
CA SER A 53 -2.93 30.18 9.86
C SER A 53 -3.21 28.89 9.09
N SER A 54 -4.13 28.07 9.62
CA SER A 54 -4.91 27.10 8.86
C SER A 54 -5.78 27.84 7.81
N SER A 55 -5.25 28.06 6.61
CA SER A 55 -6.08 28.44 5.46
C SER A 55 -6.70 27.18 4.88
N SER A 56 -7.87 26.80 5.37
CA SER A 56 -8.73 25.82 4.72
C SER A 56 -9.15 26.37 3.35
N SER A 57 -8.51 25.92 2.28
CA SER A 57 -8.97 26.17 0.92
C SER A 57 -10.19 25.29 0.65
N SER A 58 -11.36 25.74 1.07
CA SER A 58 -12.62 25.12 0.64
C SER A 58 -12.84 25.46 -0.83
N VAL A 59 -13.06 24.45 -1.67
CA VAL A 59 -13.49 24.63 -3.07
C VAL A 59 -14.81 25.41 -3.06
N GLU A 60 -14.84 26.60 -3.68
CA GLU A 60 -16.09 27.35 -3.85
C GLU A 60 -17.01 26.58 -4.81
N GLU A 61 -18.22 26.24 -4.35
CA GLU A 61 -19.21 25.54 -5.16
C GLU A 61 -19.72 26.47 -6.28
N LEU A 62 -19.31 26.19 -7.52
CA LEU A 62 -19.79 26.95 -8.69
C LEU A 62 -21.25 26.63 -9.00
N ASP A 63 -22.03 27.68 -9.28
CA ASP A 63 -23.40 27.57 -9.79
C ASP A 63 -23.38 27.10 -11.25
N ILE A 64 -23.74 25.84 -11.47
CA ILE A 64 -23.74 25.22 -12.81
C ILE A 64 -25.06 25.59 -13.50
N SER A 65 -24.96 26.38 -14.56
CA SER A 65 -26.11 26.74 -15.40
C SER A 65 -26.02 26.09 -16.80
N ASN A 66 -27.17 26.03 -17.47
CA ASN A 66 -27.29 25.51 -18.84
C ASN A 66 -26.37 26.28 -19.81
N CYS A 67 -25.99 25.64 -20.91
CA CYS A 67 -25.10 26.24 -21.88
C CYS A 67 -25.69 27.53 -22.49
N GLU A 68 -25.00 28.65 -22.30
CA GLU A 68 -25.30 29.95 -22.89
C GLU A 68 -24.22 30.32 -23.91
N THR A 69 -24.64 31.02 -24.98
CA THR A 69 -23.70 31.63 -25.91
C THR A 69 -22.95 32.77 -25.22
N ALA A 70 -21.62 32.74 -25.31
CA ALA A 70 -20.76 33.75 -24.71
C ALA A 70 -21.10 35.15 -25.22
N LYS A 71 -21.26 36.10 -24.29
CA LYS A 71 -21.65 37.49 -24.58
C LYS A 71 -20.46 38.38 -24.96
N ASP A 72 -19.25 37.96 -24.61
CA ASP A 72 -17.99 38.68 -24.86
C ASP A 72 -17.07 37.84 -25.76
N ALA A 73 -16.85 38.30 -26.99
CA ALA A 73 -16.02 37.63 -27.99
C ALA A 73 -14.53 37.59 -27.64
N LYS A 74 -14.02 38.57 -26.87
CA LYS A 74 -12.62 38.61 -26.45
C LYS A 74 -12.37 37.60 -25.34
N LEU A 75 -13.27 37.54 -24.35
CA LEU A 75 -13.22 36.54 -23.29
C LEU A 75 -13.38 35.12 -23.88
N GLN A 76 -14.29 34.94 -24.83
CA GLN A 76 -14.47 33.65 -25.52
C GLN A 76 -13.19 33.20 -26.23
N ALA A 77 -12.50 34.11 -26.93
CA ALA A 77 -11.23 33.78 -27.59
C ALA A 77 -10.15 33.35 -26.58
N GLN A 78 -10.08 33.99 -25.42
CA GLN A 78 -9.14 33.63 -24.35
C GLN A 78 -9.46 32.26 -23.74
N ILE A 79 -10.75 31.97 -23.50
CA ILE A 79 -11.21 30.67 -23.02
C ILE A 79 -10.84 29.57 -24.02
N SER A 80 -11.05 29.81 -25.32
CA SER A 80 -10.73 28.84 -26.35
C SER A 80 -9.23 28.59 -26.52
N GLU A 81 -8.42 29.63 -26.45
CA GLU A 81 -6.96 29.50 -26.47
C GLU A 81 -6.47 28.72 -25.24
N ALA A 82 -6.96 29.05 -24.05
CA ALA A 82 -6.59 28.36 -22.82
C ALA A 82 -7.04 26.89 -22.79
N THR A 83 -8.27 26.60 -23.25
CA THR A 83 -8.80 25.23 -23.31
C THR A 83 -8.01 24.40 -24.30
N ALA A 84 -7.73 24.93 -25.50
CA ALA A 84 -6.91 24.24 -26.48
C ALA A 84 -5.46 24.03 -25.99
N ALA A 85 -4.85 25.03 -25.35
CA ALA A 85 -3.51 24.91 -24.78
C ALA A 85 -3.45 23.84 -23.68
N PHE A 86 -4.43 23.84 -22.76
CA PHE A 86 -4.54 22.80 -21.74
C PHE A 86 -4.72 21.41 -22.35
N MET A 87 -5.64 21.26 -23.31
CA MET A 87 -5.86 19.98 -23.98
C MET A 87 -4.61 19.49 -24.73
N ASN A 88 -3.84 20.39 -25.34
CA ASN A 88 -2.57 20.07 -25.98
C ASN A 88 -1.48 19.67 -24.97
N MET A 89 -1.40 20.35 -23.83
CA MET A 89 -0.51 19.98 -22.73
C MET A 89 -0.84 18.58 -22.21
N VAL A 90 -2.12 18.25 -21.99
CA VAL A 90 -2.49 16.90 -21.52
C VAL A 90 -2.29 15.85 -22.63
N TYR A 91 -2.54 16.19 -23.89
CA TYR A 91 -2.29 15.30 -25.02
C TYR A 91 -0.79 14.98 -25.22
N SER A 92 0.10 15.94 -24.95
CA SER A 92 1.57 15.80 -25.03
C SER A 92 2.25 15.34 -23.74
N SER A 93 1.49 15.12 -22.67
CA SER A 93 1.95 14.87 -21.29
C SER A 93 2.80 13.62 -21.06
N GLU A 94 2.90 12.71 -22.04
CA GLU A 94 3.88 11.61 -22.03
C GLU A 94 5.34 12.15 -21.96
N PHE A 95 5.56 13.42 -22.30
CA PHE A 95 6.82 14.14 -22.11
C PHE A 95 6.85 14.96 -20.80
N ALA A 96 5.71 15.40 -20.28
CA ALA A 96 5.60 16.33 -19.16
C ALA A 96 5.96 15.72 -17.78
N LEU A 97 5.82 14.40 -17.61
CA LEU A 97 6.13 13.72 -16.33
C LEU A 97 7.50 13.02 -16.33
N LYS A 98 8.28 13.10 -17.42
CA LYS A 98 9.57 12.41 -17.55
C LYS A 98 10.69 13.05 -16.71
N THR A 99 10.57 14.32 -16.38
CA THR A 99 11.58 15.05 -15.60
C THR A 99 10.91 15.91 -14.53
N VAL A 100 11.65 16.20 -13.46
CA VAL A 100 11.20 17.10 -12.38
C VAL A 100 10.89 18.50 -12.92
N GLU A 101 11.67 18.98 -13.89
CA GLU A 101 11.47 20.29 -14.50
C GLU A 101 10.15 20.34 -15.29
N ASN A 102 9.89 19.30 -16.09
CA ASN A 102 8.65 19.21 -16.85
C ASN A 102 7.43 19.11 -15.91
N TYR A 103 7.56 18.40 -14.77
CA TYR A 103 6.51 18.33 -13.76
C TYR A 103 6.23 19.69 -13.12
N LYS A 104 7.26 20.47 -12.77
CA LYS A 104 7.09 21.83 -12.23
C LYS A 104 6.45 22.78 -13.23
N ASN A 105 6.81 22.66 -14.51
CA ASN A 105 6.17 23.45 -15.57
C ASN A 105 4.69 23.10 -15.72
N PHE A 106 4.37 21.80 -15.73
CA PHE A 106 3.00 21.30 -15.73
C PHE A 106 2.19 21.83 -14.53
N GLN A 107 2.75 21.79 -13.32
CA GLN A 107 2.14 22.36 -12.11
C GLN A 107 1.78 23.85 -12.29
N SER A 108 2.72 24.65 -12.81
CA SER A 108 2.51 26.09 -13.05
C SER A 108 1.43 26.35 -14.11
N GLU A 109 1.48 25.64 -15.24
CA GLU A 109 0.54 25.81 -16.34
C GLU A 109 -0.89 25.45 -15.94
N ILE A 110 -1.09 24.39 -15.14
CA ILE A 110 -2.42 24.01 -14.64
C ILE A 110 -2.98 25.04 -13.67
N ALA A 111 -2.16 25.59 -12.77
CA ALA A 111 -2.62 26.60 -11.81
C ALA A 111 -3.14 27.84 -12.57
N ASN A 112 -2.39 28.31 -13.55
CA ASN A 112 -2.78 29.45 -14.40
C ASN A 112 -4.06 29.16 -15.20
N ALA A 113 -4.19 27.97 -15.77
CA ALA A 113 -5.38 27.57 -16.51
C ALA A 113 -6.62 27.53 -15.60
N THR A 114 -6.47 27.00 -14.38
CA THR A 114 -7.55 26.92 -13.38
C THR A 114 -8.08 28.31 -13.01
N GLU A 115 -7.18 29.25 -12.71
CA GLU A 115 -7.54 30.64 -12.36
C GLU A 115 -8.27 31.35 -13.51
N LEU A 116 -7.80 31.16 -14.75
CA LEU A 116 -8.42 31.75 -15.94
C LEU A 116 -9.85 31.24 -16.15
N PHE A 117 -10.08 29.92 -16.05
CA PHE A 117 -11.43 29.38 -16.20
C PHE A 117 -12.36 29.78 -15.05
N SER A 118 -11.85 29.82 -13.81
CA SER A 118 -12.61 30.31 -12.66
C SER A 118 -13.10 31.74 -12.89
N SER A 119 -12.18 32.63 -13.28
CA SER A 119 -12.49 34.04 -13.57
C SER A 119 -13.50 34.19 -14.71
N ALA A 120 -13.40 33.35 -15.74
CA ALA A 120 -14.37 33.33 -16.83
C ALA A 120 -15.78 32.95 -16.34
N LEU A 121 -15.88 31.93 -15.50
CA LEU A 121 -17.16 31.42 -14.98
C LEU A 121 -17.83 32.39 -13.99
N GLU A 122 -17.07 33.19 -13.24
CA GLU A 122 -17.65 34.27 -12.43
C GLU A 122 -18.45 35.27 -13.28
N SER A 123 -17.96 35.58 -14.48
CA SER A 123 -18.59 36.54 -15.39
C SER A 123 -19.66 35.92 -16.29
N GLN A 124 -19.50 34.64 -16.64
CA GLN A 124 -20.37 33.90 -17.55
C GLN A 124 -20.56 32.45 -17.06
N PRO A 125 -21.37 32.21 -16.02
CA PRO A 125 -21.55 30.87 -15.44
C PRO A 125 -22.03 29.81 -16.45
N GLY A 126 -22.80 30.22 -17.46
CA GLY A 126 -23.34 29.33 -18.50
C GLY A 126 -22.36 29.01 -19.64
N ASN A 127 -21.11 29.47 -19.60
CA ASN A 127 -20.14 29.20 -20.66
C ASN A 127 -19.63 27.76 -20.57
N CYS A 128 -20.20 26.86 -21.36
CA CYS A 128 -19.87 25.42 -21.30
C CYS A 128 -18.43 25.07 -21.70
N GLU A 129 -17.75 25.89 -22.50
CA GLU A 129 -16.34 25.70 -22.79
C GLU A 129 -15.46 26.05 -21.58
N ALA A 130 -15.76 27.15 -20.89
CA ALA A 130 -15.12 27.49 -19.63
C ALA A 130 -15.44 26.46 -18.54
N GLN A 131 -16.67 25.93 -18.49
CA GLN A 131 -17.03 24.84 -17.56
C GLN A 131 -16.20 23.58 -17.85
N LEU A 132 -16.06 23.18 -19.12
CA LEU A 132 -15.20 22.05 -19.52
C LEU A 132 -13.75 22.28 -19.10
N GLY A 133 -13.18 23.44 -19.44
CA GLY A 133 -11.81 23.80 -19.07
C GLY A 133 -11.60 23.79 -17.56
N TYR A 134 -12.51 24.39 -16.80
CA TYR A 134 -12.48 24.44 -15.34
C TYR A 134 -12.52 23.04 -14.72
N ALA A 135 -13.45 22.18 -15.15
CA ALA A 135 -13.62 20.84 -14.59
C ALA A 135 -12.35 19.99 -14.75
N LEU A 136 -11.66 20.14 -15.88
CA LEU A 136 -10.43 19.42 -16.17
C LEU A 136 -9.22 20.01 -15.44
N ALA A 137 -9.07 21.33 -15.51
CA ALA A 137 -7.96 22.03 -14.89
C ALA A 137 -7.98 21.87 -13.36
N THR A 138 -9.15 21.99 -12.72
CA THR A 138 -9.26 21.91 -11.25
C THR A 138 -8.92 20.51 -10.72
N VAL A 139 -9.35 19.44 -11.41
CA VAL A 139 -8.96 18.07 -11.06
C VAL A 139 -7.46 17.87 -11.21
N ALA A 140 -6.88 18.36 -12.31
CA ALA A 140 -5.45 18.29 -12.52
C ALA A 140 -4.68 19.13 -11.48
N ASN A 141 -5.25 20.24 -11.02
CA ASN A 141 -4.64 21.17 -10.08
C ASN A 141 -4.56 20.62 -8.64
N LEU A 142 -5.17 19.46 -8.34
CA LEU A 142 -5.01 18.79 -7.04
C LEU A 142 -3.54 18.49 -6.71
N VAL A 143 -2.68 18.33 -7.73
CA VAL A 143 -1.23 18.16 -7.55
C VAL A 143 -0.54 19.39 -6.96
N ASN A 144 -1.19 20.55 -6.98
CA ASN A 144 -0.72 21.81 -6.42
C ASN A 144 -1.31 22.12 -5.04
N ASP A 145 -2.16 21.24 -4.51
CA ASP A 145 -2.59 21.34 -3.12
C ASP A 145 -1.34 21.36 -2.20
N PRO A 146 -1.23 22.30 -1.24
CA PRO A 146 -0.01 22.48 -0.46
C PRO A 146 0.47 21.19 0.23
N GLU A 147 -0.46 20.38 0.72
CA GLU A 147 -0.15 19.15 1.44
C GLU A 147 0.23 18.02 0.47
N VAL A 148 -0.48 17.89 -0.65
CA VAL A 148 -0.15 16.96 -1.73
C VAL A 148 1.21 17.28 -2.32
N LYS A 149 1.51 18.57 -2.49
CA LYS A 149 2.77 19.05 -3.02
C LYS A 149 3.93 18.72 -2.09
N VAL A 150 3.78 18.88 -0.77
CA VAL A 150 4.81 18.49 0.21
C VAL A 150 5.14 16.99 0.09
N ILE A 151 4.12 16.13 -0.02
CA ILE A 151 4.31 14.69 -0.18
C ILE A 151 5.00 14.39 -1.53
N THR A 152 4.49 14.98 -2.61
CA THR A 152 4.99 14.73 -3.96
C THR A 152 6.42 15.25 -4.15
N ASP A 153 6.73 16.45 -3.66
CA ASP A 153 8.09 17.01 -3.70
C ASP A 153 9.06 16.15 -2.87
N SER A 154 8.64 15.66 -1.70
CA SER A 154 9.48 14.76 -0.87
C SER A 154 9.81 13.45 -1.59
N LEU A 155 8.85 12.90 -2.35
CA LEU A 155 9.03 11.69 -3.14
C LEU A 155 9.85 11.93 -4.43
N LEU A 156 9.66 13.08 -5.10
CA LEU A 156 10.40 13.48 -6.31
C LEU A 156 11.88 13.79 -6.05
N LEU A 157 12.23 14.12 -4.81
CA LEU A 157 13.60 14.33 -4.35
C LEU A 157 14.31 13.01 -3.94
N GLY A 158 13.61 11.87 -3.97
CA GLY A 158 14.14 10.55 -3.68
C GLY A 158 15.05 9.95 -4.77
N SER A 159 15.54 8.73 -4.56
CA SER A 159 16.27 7.93 -5.56
C SER A 159 15.44 7.69 -6.83
N THR A 160 16.08 7.28 -7.92
CA THR A 160 15.38 6.94 -9.17
C THR A 160 14.27 5.90 -8.95
N GLU A 161 14.49 4.91 -8.08
CA GLU A 161 13.50 3.90 -7.69
C GLU A 161 12.31 4.52 -6.92
N GLN A 162 12.56 5.48 -6.02
CA GLN A 162 11.52 6.22 -5.31
C GLN A 162 10.67 7.09 -6.25
N LYS A 163 11.28 7.65 -7.30
CA LYS A 163 10.57 8.39 -8.36
C LYS A 163 9.73 7.46 -9.23
N PHE A 164 10.21 6.25 -9.51
CA PHE A 164 9.46 5.24 -10.26
C PHE A 164 8.29 4.65 -9.46
N ALA A 165 8.39 4.55 -8.14
CA ALA A 165 7.32 4.01 -7.28
C ALA A 165 6.00 4.81 -7.37
N LEU A 166 6.06 6.13 -7.64
CA LEU A 166 4.88 6.99 -7.87
C LEU A 166 4.07 6.61 -9.13
N VAL A 167 4.74 5.99 -10.10
CA VAL A 167 4.18 5.70 -11.43
C VAL A 167 4.06 4.19 -11.68
N ASN A 168 4.79 3.38 -10.90
CA ASN A 168 4.90 1.94 -11.01
C ASN A 168 4.29 1.24 -9.80
N ILE A 169 2.97 1.38 -9.69
CA ILE A 169 2.10 0.84 -8.64
C ILE A 169 2.07 -0.71 -8.59
N TYR A 170 2.67 -1.37 -9.58
CA TYR A 170 2.64 -2.83 -9.73
C TYR A 170 3.38 -3.59 -8.61
N GLN A 171 4.21 -2.92 -7.80
CA GLN A 171 4.85 -3.50 -6.63
C GLN A 171 4.31 -2.82 -5.37
N ALA A 172 3.10 -3.21 -4.97
CA ALA A 172 2.38 -2.64 -3.82
C ALA A 172 3.23 -2.63 -2.53
N GLU A 173 4.08 -3.64 -2.33
CA GLU A 173 5.01 -3.73 -1.20
C GLU A 173 6.06 -2.61 -1.20
N ASN A 174 6.66 -2.32 -2.37
CA ASN A 174 7.64 -1.24 -2.51
C ASN A 174 6.99 0.14 -2.39
N TYR A 175 5.78 0.32 -2.92
CA TYR A 175 5.01 1.55 -2.75
C TYR A 175 4.65 1.78 -1.27
N ALA A 176 4.09 0.79 -0.58
CA ALA A 176 3.73 0.89 0.83
C ALA A 176 4.95 1.18 1.71
N SER A 177 6.07 0.48 1.47
CA SER A 177 7.33 0.69 2.20
C SER A 177 7.86 2.11 2.02
N GLU A 178 7.87 2.65 0.79
CA GLU A 178 8.38 3.99 0.52
C GLU A 178 7.44 5.11 0.99
N VAL A 179 6.11 4.90 0.93
CA VAL A 179 5.14 5.84 1.52
C VAL A 179 5.30 5.88 3.04
N VAL A 180 5.44 4.73 3.70
CA VAL A 180 5.69 4.66 5.16
C VAL A 180 7.02 5.33 5.52
N LYS A 181 8.10 5.07 4.78
CA LYS A 181 9.40 5.75 4.99
C LYS A 181 9.33 7.26 4.78
N THR A 182 8.51 7.71 3.83
CA THR A 182 8.28 9.14 3.58
C THR A 182 7.43 9.76 4.69
N ALA A 183 6.39 9.04 5.15
CA ALA A 183 5.55 9.45 6.27
C ALA A 183 6.36 9.63 7.56
N ILE A 184 7.34 8.76 7.81
CA ILE A 184 8.25 8.83 8.95
C ILE A 184 9.14 10.08 8.90
N LYS A 185 9.48 10.60 7.70
CA LYS A 185 10.38 11.75 7.53
C LYS A 185 9.70 13.12 7.66
N VAL A 186 8.37 13.21 7.57
CA VAL A 186 7.64 14.49 7.58
C VAL A 186 7.08 14.78 8.98
N ASP A 187 7.90 15.45 9.78
CA ASP A 187 7.92 15.43 11.24
C ASP A 187 6.91 16.38 11.95
N SER A 188 5.61 16.32 11.65
CA SER A 188 4.64 17.07 12.50
C SER A 188 3.16 16.67 12.48
N THR A 189 2.71 15.77 11.59
CA THR A 189 1.33 15.28 11.54
C THR A 189 1.26 13.90 10.87
N LEU A 190 0.35 13.02 11.32
CA LEU A 190 0.16 11.70 10.73
C LEU A 190 -0.21 11.82 9.25
N ILE A 191 0.55 11.17 8.38
CA ILE A 191 0.34 11.28 6.92
C ILE A 191 -1.08 10.86 6.51
N THR A 192 -1.66 9.88 7.20
CA THR A 192 -3.01 9.38 6.97
C THR A 192 -4.06 10.45 7.23
N ASP A 193 -3.93 11.17 8.35
CA ASP A 193 -4.86 12.24 8.72
C ASP A 193 -4.76 13.42 7.75
N ARG A 194 -3.54 13.75 7.30
CA ARG A 194 -3.33 14.77 6.28
C ARG A 194 -3.98 14.37 4.95
N ILE A 195 -3.69 13.15 4.47
CA ILE A 195 -4.24 12.63 3.21
C ILE A 195 -5.77 12.57 3.28
N GLN A 196 -6.34 12.00 4.34
CA GLN A 196 -7.78 11.95 4.51
C GLN A 196 -8.38 13.35 4.63
N GLY A 197 -7.72 14.27 5.34
CA GLY A 197 -8.10 15.68 5.40
C GLY A 197 -8.20 16.32 4.01
N ILE A 198 -7.16 16.17 3.17
CA ILE A 198 -7.14 16.69 1.78
C ILE A 198 -8.27 16.06 0.94
N ILE A 199 -8.47 14.75 1.08
CA ILE A 199 -9.54 14.04 0.36
C ILE A 199 -10.89 14.65 0.74
N GLU A 200 -11.14 14.81 2.03
CA GLU A 200 -12.40 15.31 2.57
C GLU A 200 -12.65 16.79 2.21
N SER A 201 -11.63 17.65 2.32
CA SER A 201 -11.78 19.10 2.15
C SER A 201 -11.62 19.60 0.72
N ASN A 202 -10.89 18.90 -0.13
CA ASN A 202 -10.47 19.39 -1.45
C ASN A 202 -10.72 18.38 -2.58
N ALA A 203 -10.14 17.18 -2.52
CA ALA A 203 -10.14 16.26 -3.66
C ALA A 203 -11.55 15.72 -3.98
N LEU A 204 -12.30 15.24 -2.98
CA LEU A 204 -13.65 14.72 -3.17
C LEU A 204 -14.62 15.83 -3.65
N PRO A 205 -14.67 17.03 -3.01
CA PRO A 205 -15.47 18.14 -3.54
C PRO A 205 -15.12 18.53 -4.98
N THR A 206 -13.83 18.58 -5.34
CA THR A 206 -13.37 18.88 -6.70
C THR A 206 -13.88 17.86 -7.71
N VAL A 207 -13.73 16.56 -7.42
CA VAL A 207 -14.21 15.48 -8.29
C VAL A 207 -15.72 15.53 -8.45
N GLN A 208 -16.45 15.78 -7.35
CA GLN A 208 -17.91 15.91 -7.37
C GLN A 208 -18.37 17.11 -8.20
N GLN A 209 -17.70 18.25 -8.09
CA GLN A 209 -18.01 19.44 -8.88
C GLN A 209 -17.75 19.20 -10.37
N SER A 210 -16.60 18.62 -10.72
CA SER A 210 -16.29 18.27 -12.11
C SER A 210 -17.30 17.26 -12.67
N LEU A 211 -17.70 16.26 -11.89
CA LEU A 211 -18.73 15.31 -12.29
C LEU A 211 -20.08 15.98 -12.57
N LYS A 212 -20.50 16.96 -11.74
CA LYS A 212 -21.71 17.75 -12.00
C LYS A 212 -21.59 18.54 -13.31
N ILE A 213 -20.43 19.16 -13.57
CA ILE A 213 -20.16 19.87 -14.82
C ILE A 213 -20.27 18.93 -16.02
N PHE A 214 -19.62 17.76 -15.99
CA PHE A 214 -19.69 16.80 -17.09
C PHE A 214 -21.13 16.32 -17.34
N LYS A 215 -21.93 16.11 -16.30
CA LYS A 215 -23.37 15.81 -16.44
C LYS A 215 -24.11 16.95 -17.16
N ASN A 216 -23.85 18.20 -16.80
CA ASN A 216 -24.42 19.36 -17.48
C ASN A 216 -24.03 19.43 -18.97
N LEU A 217 -22.75 19.18 -19.31
CA LEU A 217 -22.28 19.14 -20.69
C LEU A 217 -22.97 18.03 -21.51
N ILE A 218 -23.18 16.85 -20.91
CA ILE A 218 -23.89 15.73 -21.51
C ILE A 218 -25.37 16.06 -21.76
N ASP A 219 -26.04 16.66 -20.77
CA ASP A 219 -27.47 16.98 -20.83
C ASP A 219 -27.78 18.09 -21.84
N ASN A 220 -26.83 19.00 -22.08
CA ASN A 220 -26.94 20.07 -23.08
C ASN A 220 -26.42 19.66 -24.48
N ASP A 221 -26.00 18.41 -24.69
CA ASP A 221 -25.40 17.92 -25.94
C ASP A 221 -24.25 18.82 -26.44
N PHE A 222 -23.44 19.31 -25.49
CA PHE A 222 -22.33 20.20 -25.80
C PHE A 222 -21.29 19.48 -26.66
N TYR A 223 -20.68 20.22 -27.59
CA TYR A 223 -19.68 19.72 -28.51
C TYR A 223 -18.55 20.72 -28.63
N TYR A 224 -17.32 20.24 -28.52
CA TYR A 224 -16.11 21.04 -28.55
C TYR A 224 -15.16 20.57 -29.64
N VAL A 225 -14.53 21.51 -30.36
CA VAL A 225 -13.56 21.22 -31.42
C VAL A 225 -12.31 22.04 -31.16
N TYR A 226 -11.15 21.41 -31.28
CA TYR A 226 -9.85 22.04 -31.09
C TYR A 226 -8.80 21.48 -32.04
N GLU A 227 -7.70 22.22 -32.23
CA GLU A 227 -6.57 21.79 -33.05
C GLU A 227 -5.43 21.29 -32.15
N ALA A 228 -4.92 20.10 -32.46
CA ALA A 228 -3.82 19.46 -31.73
C ALA A 228 -2.87 18.74 -32.71
N ASP A 229 -1.58 19.07 -32.65
CA ASP A 229 -0.54 18.50 -33.53
C ASP A 229 -0.92 18.51 -35.03
N GLY A 230 -1.59 19.58 -35.48
CA GLY A 230 -2.07 19.72 -36.86
C GLY A 230 -3.28 18.89 -37.24
N ASN A 231 -3.98 18.29 -36.25
CA ASN A 231 -5.24 17.57 -36.45
C ASN A 231 -6.40 18.30 -35.76
N THR A 232 -7.54 18.36 -36.45
CA THR A 232 -8.81 18.78 -35.86
C THR A 232 -9.38 17.65 -35.02
N LEU A 233 -9.48 17.89 -33.71
CA LEU A 233 -10.02 16.96 -32.73
C LEU A 233 -11.35 17.47 -32.16
N SER A 234 -12.18 16.55 -31.68
CA SER A 234 -13.50 16.85 -31.16
C SER A 234 -13.89 16.00 -29.96
N LEU A 235 -14.61 16.64 -29.05
CA LEU A 235 -15.21 16.03 -27.87
C LEU A 235 -16.71 16.22 -27.92
N GLY A 236 -17.45 15.16 -27.64
CA GLY A 236 -18.89 15.25 -27.47
C GLY A 236 -19.38 14.34 -26.37
N LYS A 237 -20.67 14.00 -26.45
CA LYS A 237 -21.38 13.18 -25.47
C LYS A 237 -20.68 11.87 -25.13
N GLY A 238 -20.10 11.19 -26.13
CA GLY A 238 -19.40 9.93 -25.94
C GLY A 238 -18.18 10.08 -25.03
N GLU A 239 -17.28 11.01 -25.36
CA GLU A 239 -16.11 11.34 -24.57
C GLU A 239 -16.47 11.84 -23.16
N PHE A 240 -17.45 12.74 -23.04
CA PHE A 240 -17.89 13.27 -21.75
C PHE A 240 -18.47 12.18 -20.84
N GLN A 241 -19.21 11.20 -21.38
CA GLN A 241 -19.71 10.06 -20.63
C GLN A 241 -18.56 9.16 -20.13
N LEU A 242 -17.52 8.95 -20.93
CA LEU A 242 -16.33 8.23 -20.48
C LEU A 242 -15.65 8.95 -19.30
N THR A 243 -15.46 10.27 -19.40
CA THR A 243 -14.87 11.07 -18.32
C THR A 243 -15.74 11.10 -17.07
N ALA A 244 -17.05 11.27 -17.20
CA ALA A 244 -17.98 11.19 -16.07
C ALA A 244 -17.93 9.82 -15.39
N GLY A 245 -17.79 8.73 -16.15
CA GLY A 245 -17.60 7.38 -15.61
C GLY A 245 -16.34 7.27 -14.76
N ALA A 246 -15.22 7.79 -15.24
CA ALA A 246 -13.97 7.76 -14.47
C ALA A 246 -14.01 8.66 -13.23
N LEU A 247 -14.57 9.87 -13.33
CA LEU A 247 -14.75 10.75 -12.17
C LEU A 247 -15.64 10.10 -11.10
N GLN A 248 -16.68 9.37 -11.51
CA GLN A 248 -17.55 8.63 -10.58
C GLN A 248 -16.82 7.45 -9.91
N ALA A 249 -15.94 6.74 -10.64
CA ALA A 249 -15.10 5.70 -10.05
C ALA A 249 -14.06 6.29 -9.08
N THR A 250 -13.47 7.42 -9.43
CA THR A 250 -12.60 8.20 -8.54
C THR A 250 -13.34 8.65 -7.29
N GLU A 251 -14.57 9.15 -7.41
CA GLU A 251 -15.42 9.54 -6.27
C GLU A 251 -15.64 8.36 -5.31
N ALA A 252 -15.92 7.17 -5.85
CA ALA A 252 -16.10 5.95 -5.08
C ALA A 252 -14.81 5.59 -4.31
N ALA A 253 -13.66 5.70 -4.97
CA ALA A 253 -12.37 5.43 -4.36
C ALA A 253 -12.04 6.45 -3.25
N LEU A 254 -12.17 7.75 -3.53
CA LEU A 254 -11.99 8.84 -2.54
C LEU A 254 -12.90 8.66 -1.33
N THR A 255 -14.16 8.28 -1.57
CA THR A 255 -15.11 7.98 -0.51
C THR A 255 -14.64 6.79 0.35
N LEU A 256 -14.11 5.73 -0.27
CA LEU A 256 -13.56 4.57 0.44
C LEU A 256 -12.46 5.00 1.41
N LEU A 257 -11.42 5.70 0.94
CA LEU A 257 -10.30 6.11 1.78
C LEU A 257 -10.69 7.11 2.85
N ALA A 258 -11.52 8.10 2.53
CA ALA A 258 -11.98 9.06 3.53
C ALA A 258 -12.81 8.41 4.64
N SER A 259 -13.57 7.37 4.29
CA SER A 259 -14.52 6.73 5.20
C SER A 259 -13.87 5.92 6.31
N TYR A 260 -12.71 5.31 6.07
CA TYR A 260 -12.04 4.47 7.07
C TYR A 260 -11.30 5.27 8.12
N ASN A 261 -11.15 4.69 9.31
CA ASN A 261 -10.15 5.10 10.28
C ASN A 261 -8.83 4.39 9.94
N LEU A 262 -7.85 5.14 9.44
CA LEU A 262 -6.57 4.60 8.95
C LEU A 262 -5.38 4.99 9.84
N ASP A 263 -5.62 5.63 10.97
CA ASP A 263 -4.58 5.91 11.95
C ASP A 263 -4.07 4.61 12.57
N ALA A 264 -2.87 4.20 12.16
CA ALA A 264 -2.15 3.07 12.71
C ALA A 264 -1.03 3.51 13.67
N SER A 265 -0.96 4.79 14.02
CA SER A 265 0.15 5.35 14.77
C SER A 265 0.18 4.89 16.22
N LEU A 266 1.39 4.83 16.76
CA LEU A 266 1.63 4.64 18.18
C LEU A 266 2.14 5.96 18.74
N ASN A 267 1.38 6.59 19.65
CA ASN A 267 1.71 7.89 20.24
C ASN A 267 1.96 9.00 19.18
N GLY A 268 1.22 8.98 18.06
CA GLY A 268 1.37 9.96 16.99
C GLY A 268 2.57 9.72 16.06
N SER A 269 3.19 8.54 16.09
CA SER A 269 4.31 8.16 15.21
C SER A 269 4.10 6.80 14.53
N TYR A 270 4.64 6.67 13.31
CA TYR A 270 4.69 5.42 12.54
C TYR A 270 6.01 4.64 12.71
N ASN A 271 6.94 5.11 13.56
CA ASN A 271 8.25 4.49 13.74
C ASN A 271 8.18 3.04 14.21
N TRP A 272 7.10 2.66 14.90
CA TRP A 272 6.88 1.28 15.34
C TRP A 272 6.88 0.26 14.18
N ILE A 273 6.51 0.67 12.96
CA ILE A 273 6.51 -0.20 11.77
C ILE A 273 7.94 -0.62 11.40
N VAL A 274 8.92 0.29 11.53
CA VAL A 274 10.33 0.00 11.27
C VAL A 274 10.82 -1.07 12.25
N HIS A 275 10.48 -0.91 13.53
CA HIS A 275 10.85 -1.87 14.56
C HIS A 275 10.19 -3.24 14.35
N LEU A 276 8.97 -3.31 13.81
CA LEU A 276 8.34 -4.59 13.47
C LEU A 276 9.08 -5.35 12.34
N ALA A 277 9.62 -4.62 11.35
CA ALA A 277 10.39 -5.19 10.25
C ALA A 277 11.80 -5.65 10.65
N GLU A 278 12.31 -5.11 11.77
CA GLU A 278 13.66 -5.35 12.29
C GLU A 278 13.64 -6.27 13.54
N ILE A 279 12.55 -7.00 13.80
CA ILE A 279 12.48 -7.93 14.94
C ILE A 279 13.52 -9.02 14.74
N GLU A 280 14.62 -8.93 15.49
CA GLU A 280 15.64 -9.97 15.53
C GLU A 280 15.36 -10.96 16.67
N PRO A 281 15.23 -12.28 16.39
CA PRO A 281 15.03 -13.30 17.41
C PRO A 281 16.16 -13.39 18.46
N ASP A 282 17.32 -12.75 18.22
CA ASP A 282 18.52 -12.77 19.07
C ASP A 282 18.96 -11.36 19.56
N SER A 283 18.10 -10.33 19.48
CA SER A 283 18.46 -9.01 20.02
C SER A 283 18.70 -9.12 21.53
N THR A 284 19.93 -8.86 21.95
CA THR A 284 20.33 -8.88 23.36
C THR A 284 20.40 -7.50 24.01
N GLN A 285 20.00 -6.45 23.29
CA GLN A 285 20.02 -5.07 23.76
C GLN A 285 18.64 -4.69 24.33
N ALA A 286 18.58 -4.36 25.62
CA ALA A 286 17.33 -4.12 26.34
C ALA A 286 16.50 -2.94 25.79
N GLU A 287 17.14 -1.94 25.15
CA GLU A 287 16.46 -0.77 24.58
C GLU A 287 15.78 -1.07 23.24
N GLU A 288 16.43 -1.81 22.34
CA GLU A 288 15.83 -2.33 21.10
C GLU A 288 14.66 -3.28 21.42
N TYR A 289 14.82 -4.05 22.49
CA TYR A 289 13.82 -5.02 22.96
C TYR A 289 12.46 -4.39 23.35
N GLN A 290 12.47 -3.21 23.98
CA GLN A 290 11.24 -2.52 24.36
C GLN A 290 10.53 -1.92 23.13
N LEU A 291 11.29 -1.44 22.14
CA LEU A 291 10.75 -0.93 20.88
C LEU A 291 10.05 -2.03 20.07
N TYR A 292 10.62 -3.25 20.03
CA TYR A 292 9.97 -4.40 19.40
C TYR A 292 8.67 -4.80 20.10
N LYS A 293 8.69 -4.83 21.44
CA LYS A 293 7.51 -5.13 22.23
C LYS A 293 6.38 -4.14 21.95
N ASP A 294 6.68 -2.85 21.93
CA ASP A 294 5.69 -1.80 21.68
C ASP A 294 5.15 -1.88 20.24
N ALA A 295 5.99 -2.21 19.27
CA ALA A 295 5.59 -2.43 17.88
C ALA A 295 4.63 -3.62 17.70
N VAL A 296 4.93 -4.77 18.30
CA VAL A 296 4.04 -5.95 18.22
C VAL A 296 2.74 -5.71 18.99
N ASN A 297 2.80 -5.06 20.15
CA ASN A 297 1.58 -4.70 20.90
C ASN A 297 0.69 -3.75 20.10
N GLN A 298 1.27 -2.79 19.40
CA GLN A 298 0.52 -1.92 18.49
C GLN A 298 -0.11 -2.71 17.36
N ALA A 299 0.65 -3.60 16.68
CA ALA A 299 0.10 -4.46 15.63
C ALA A 299 -1.07 -5.32 16.14
N TYR A 300 -0.94 -5.92 17.33
CA TYR A 300 -2.01 -6.68 17.96
C TYR A 300 -3.22 -5.80 18.30
N HIS A 301 -2.98 -4.60 18.84
CA HIS A 301 -4.03 -3.65 19.17
C HIS A 301 -4.84 -3.28 17.92
N LEU A 302 -4.19 -2.94 16.80
CA LEU A 302 -4.85 -2.59 15.53
C LEU A 302 -5.75 -3.71 14.98
N LEU A 303 -5.42 -4.96 15.28
CA LEU A 303 -6.20 -6.13 14.87
C LEU A 303 -7.25 -6.55 15.90
N SER A 304 -7.26 -5.97 17.11
CA SER A 304 -8.23 -6.30 18.16
C SER A 304 -9.61 -5.71 17.89
N ASP A 305 -10.66 -6.39 18.34
CA ASP A 305 -12.08 -5.97 18.22
C ASP A 305 -12.37 -4.57 18.83
N SER A 306 -11.48 -4.09 19.71
CA SER A 306 -11.60 -2.78 20.36
C SER A 306 -10.99 -1.61 19.57
N ALA A 307 -10.22 -1.89 18.51
CA ALA A 307 -9.53 -0.86 17.75
C ALA A 307 -10.47 -0.17 16.76
N SER A 308 -10.32 1.14 16.64
CA SER A 308 -11.00 1.93 15.61
C SER A 308 -10.37 1.72 14.22
N PHE A 309 -9.15 1.18 14.12
CA PHE A 309 -8.47 0.95 12.84
C PHE A 309 -9.34 0.11 11.89
N LEU A 310 -9.43 0.49 10.61
CA LEU A 310 -10.29 -0.13 9.58
C LEU A 310 -11.81 -0.11 9.86
N THR A 311 -12.26 0.53 10.93
CA THR A 311 -13.69 0.86 11.09
C THR A 311 -14.06 2.04 10.19
N VAL A 312 -15.34 2.14 9.82
CA VAL A 312 -15.87 3.26 9.05
C VAL A 312 -16.32 4.36 10.02
N LYS A 313 -15.79 5.57 9.84
CA LYS A 313 -16.18 6.79 10.57
C LYS A 313 -17.70 6.98 10.52
N ASP A 314 -18.32 7.30 11.65
CA ASP A 314 -19.80 7.39 11.74
C ASP A 314 -20.43 8.34 10.71
N ALA A 315 -19.80 9.50 10.48
CA ALA A 315 -20.28 10.47 9.49
C ALA A 315 -20.23 9.96 8.03
N TRP A 316 -19.44 8.92 7.77
CA TRP A 316 -19.19 8.37 6.44
C TRP A 316 -19.94 7.07 6.16
N LYS A 317 -20.52 6.40 7.16
CA LYS A 317 -21.23 5.11 7.00
C LYS A 317 -22.25 5.11 5.86
N THR A 318 -23.03 6.18 5.71
CA THR A 318 -24.01 6.31 4.62
C THR A 318 -23.33 6.36 3.24
N LYS A 319 -22.31 7.22 3.09
CA LYS A 319 -21.57 7.35 1.81
C LYS A 319 -20.79 6.09 1.47
N TYR A 320 -20.18 5.44 2.45
CA TYR A 320 -19.49 4.16 2.29
C TYR A 320 -20.44 3.09 1.73
N SER A 321 -21.64 2.98 2.29
CA SER A 321 -22.64 2.00 1.82
C SER A 321 -23.15 2.24 0.40
N SER A 322 -22.99 3.47 -0.14
CA SER A 322 -23.39 3.81 -1.51
C SER A 322 -22.28 3.64 -2.55
N ILE A 323 -21.06 3.25 -2.15
CA ILE A 323 -19.95 2.99 -3.08
C ILE A 323 -20.34 2.00 -4.20
N PRO A 324 -21.06 0.89 -3.95
CA PRO A 324 -21.55 0.02 -5.01
C PRO A 324 -22.39 0.75 -6.06
N ASP A 325 -23.25 1.67 -5.65
CA ASP A 325 -24.12 2.41 -6.57
C ASP A 325 -23.32 3.47 -7.36
N MET A 326 -22.26 4.04 -6.76
CA MET A 326 -21.30 4.89 -7.47
C MET A 326 -20.54 4.10 -8.54
N LEU A 327 -20.02 2.92 -8.21
CA LEU A 327 -19.33 2.04 -9.17
C LEU A 327 -20.27 1.55 -10.28
N ASP A 328 -21.52 1.23 -9.93
CA ASP A 328 -22.55 0.86 -10.90
C ASP A 328 -22.83 1.99 -11.91
N SER A 329 -22.92 3.22 -11.40
CA SER A 329 -23.11 4.42 -12.20
C SER A 329 -21.88 4.73 -13.07
N ALA A 330 -20.67 4.52 -12.54
CA ALA A 330 -19.42 4.67 -13.27
C ALA A 330 -19.37 3.74 -14.48
N VAL A 331 -19.65 2.44 -14.27
CA VAL A 331 -19.72 1.44 -15.34
C VAL A 331 -20.81 1.79 -16.35
N GLY A 332 -21.98 2.24 -15.89
CA GLY A 332 -23.07 2.70 -16.74
C GLY A 332 -22.66 3.86 -17.66
N ASN A 333 -21.98 4.87 -17.11
CA ASN A 333 -21.47 6.01 -17.88
C ASN A 333 -20.44 5.59 -18.93
N VAL A 334 -19.46 4.75 -18.55
CA VAL A 334 -18.46 4.25 -19.51
C VAL A 334 -19.13 3.47 -20.64
N LYS A 335 -20.08 2.58 -20.31
CA LYS A 335 -20.83 1.81 -21.30
C LYS A 335 -21.60 2.72 -22.26
N ASN A 336 -22.33 3.69 -21.73
CA ASN A 336 -23.08 4.64 -22.55
C ASN A 336 -22.16 5.47 -23.45
N GLY A 337 -20.98 5.87 -22.94
CA GLY A 337 -19.98 6.59 -23.72
C GLY A 337 -19.44 5.76 -24.88
N LEU A 338 -19.02 4.52 -24.63
CA LEU A 338 -18.57 3.59 -25.67
C LEU A 338 -19.65 3.30 -26.71
N GLN A 339 -20.90 3.12 -26.28
CA GLN A 339 -22.02 2.90 -27.18
C GLN A 339 -22.27 4.14 -28.06
N THR A 340 -22.26 5.34 -27.47
CA THR A 340 -22.42 6.61 -28.20
C THR A 340 -21.32 6.79 -29.25
N LEU A 341 -20.07 6.50 -28.89
CA LEU A 341 -18.94 6.56 -29.84
C LEU A 341 -19.12 5.54 -30.97
N LEU A 342 -19.52 4.31 -30.65
CA LEU A 342 -19.76 3.26 -31.64
C LEU A 342 -20.88 3.65 -32.61
N ASP A 343 -21.97 4.22 -32.10
CA ASP A 343 -23.09 4.69 -32.92
C ASP A 343 -22.69 5.88 -33.82
N SER A 344 -21.71 6.68 -33.39
CA SER A 344 -21.20 7.84 -34.12
C SER A 344 -20.17 7.53 -35.21
N THR A 345 -19.75 6.26 -35.37
CA THR A 345 -18.73 5.80 -36.34
C THR A 345 -19.06 6.11 -37.79
N SER A 346 -20.36 6.25 -38.12
CA SER A 346 -20.84 6.62 -39.46
C SER A 346 -21.13 8.11 -39.63
N SER A 347 -20.95 8.91 -38.57
CA SER A 347 -21.19 10.34 -38.59
C SER A 347 -20.07 11.08 -39.34
N LYS A 348 -20.39 12.26 -39.85
CA LYS A 348 -19.41 13.17 -40.49
C LYS A 348 -18.30 13.64 -39.55
N TYR A 349 -18.40 13.36 -38.26
CA TYR A 349 -17.45 13.75 -37.22
C TYR A 349 -16.57 12.57 -36.74
N ALA A 350 -16.79 11.36 -37.27
CA ALA A 350 -16.05 10.16 -36.88
C ALA A 350 -14.52 10.28 -37.10
N THR A 351 -14.10 11.07 -38.10
CA THR A 351 -12.67 11.27 -38.43
C THR A 351 -11.98 12.34 -37.58
N SER A 352 -12.75 13.17 -36.86
CA SER A 352 -12.23 14.20 -35.94
C SER A 352 -12.41 13.81 -34.47
N ALA A 353 -12.96 12.63 -34.16
CA ALA A 353 -13.15 12.18 -32.78
C ALA A 353 -11.79 11.99 -32.10
N VAL A 354 -11.68 12.36 -30.82
CA VAL A 354 -10.47 12.09 -30.03
C VAL A 354 -10.25 10.58 -29.81
N ILE A 355 -11.32 9.78 -29.92
CA ILE A 355 -11.27 8.33 -30.00
C ILE A 355 -11.88 7.88 -31.33
N ALA A 356 -11.04 7.52 -32.30
CA ALA A 356 -11.52 7.03 -33.58
C ALA A 356 -11.85 5.53 -33.50
N ILE A 357 -13.13 5.17 -33.48
CA ILE A 357 -13.55 3.76 -33.60
C ILE A 357 -13.69 3.43 -35.08
N SER A 358 -12.87 2.51 -35.59
CA SER A 358 -12.92 2.06 -36.99
C SER A 358 -12.19 0.74 -37.17
N ASP A 359 -12.67 -0.09 -38.09
CA ASP A 359 -12.00 -1.34 -38.48
C ASP A 359 -10.96 -1.12 -39.61
N GLY A 360 -10.78 0.13 -40.06
CA GLY A 360 -9.75 0.52 -41.03
C GLY A 360 -8.44 0.99 -40.37
N GLU A 361 -7.43 1.29 -41.19
CA GLU A 361 -6.07 1.66 -40.75
C GLU A 361 -6.01 2.92 -39.85
N MET A 362 -7.04 3.77 -39.88
CA MET A 362 -7.10 5.02 -39.12
C MET A 362 -7.87 4.87 -37.78
N GLY A 363 -8.32 3.67 -37.41
CA GLY A 363 -9.01 3.43 -36.15
C GLY A 363 -8.04 3.30 -34.96
N ASP A 364 -8.30 4.03 -33.88
CA ASP A 364 -7.67 3.81 -32.56
C ASP A 364 -8.05 2.45 -31.97
N ILE A 365 -9.28 2.00 -32.23
CA ILE A 365 -9.85 0.75 -31.72
C ILE A 365 -10.89 0.21 -32.72
N SER A 366 -10.92 -1.11 -32.90
CA SER A 366 -11.89 -1.78 -33.75
C SER A 366 -13.28 -1.81 -33.12
N THR A 367 -14.31 -1.88 -33.96
CA THR A 367 -15.71 -1.97 -33.52
C THR A 367 -15.95 -3.25 -32.70
N GLU A 368 -15.29 -4.35 -33.08
CA GLU A 368 -15.35 -5.63 -32.38
C GLU A 368 -14.77 -5.52 -30.96
N ASN A 369 -13.63 -4.86 -30.79
CA ASN A 369 -13.00 -4.70 -29.48
C ASN A 369 -13.86 -3.83 -28.56
N VAL A 370 -14.47 -2.75 -29.07
CA VAL A 370 -15.39 -1.92 -28.28
C VAL A 370 -16.58 -2.74 -27.79
N LYS A 371 -17.19 -3.57 -28.65
CA LYS A 371 -18.29 -4.47 -28.25
C LYS A 371 -17.85 -5.50 -27.20
N LYS A 372 -16.64 -6.05 -27.31
CA LYS A 372 -16.08 -6.95 -26.28
C LYS A 372 -15.94 -6.22 -24.95
N VAL A 373 -15.43 -4.99 -24.94
CA VAL A 373 -15.31 -4.17 -23.72
C VAL A 373 -16.68 -3.88 -23.11
N ILE A 374 -17.68 -3.51 -23.92
CA ILE A 374 -19.06 -3.30 -23.43
C ILE A 374 -19.61 -4.57 -22.76
N ASN A 375 -19.42 -5.76 -23.35
CA ASN A 375 -19.85 -7.02 -22.76
C ASN A 375 -19.13 -7.34 -21.43
N VAL A 376 -17.84 -7.01 -21.33
CA VAL A 376 -17.08 -7.12 -20.07
C VAL A 376 -17.65 -6.18 -19.03
N LEU A 377 -17.97 -4.93 -19.39
CA LEU A 377 -18.58 -3.96 -18.49
C LEU A 377 -19.96 -4.39 -18.01
N ASP A 378 -20.78 -5.03 -18.85
CA ASP A 378 -22.05 -5.63 -18.41
C ASP A 378 -21.83 -6.72 -17.36
N SER A 379 -20.79 -7.54 -17.54
CA SER A 379 -20.40 -8.56 -16.57
C SER A 379 -19.95 -7.93 -15.25
N VAL A 380 -19.09 -6.90 -15.30
CA VAL A 380 -18.66 -6.13 -14.12
C VAL A 380 -19.85 -5.50 -13.40
N GLN A 381 -20.79 -4.92 -14.13
CA GLN A 381 -22.01 -4.33 -13.57
C GLN A 381 -22.87 -5.38 -12.86
N GLN A 382 -22.97 -6.58 -13.43
CA GLN A 382 -23.63 -7.71 -12.78
C GLN A 382 -22.91 -8.14 -11.49
N VAL A 383 -21.57 -8.15 -11.48
CA VAL A 383 -20.75 -8.44 -10.29
C VAL A 383 -21.02 -7.46 -9.16
N ILE A 384 -21.16 -6.17 -9.47
CA ILE A 384 -21.46 -5.12 -8.48
C ILE A 384 -22.86 -5.33 -7.88
N ARG A 385 -23.84 -5.69 -8.72
CA ARG A 385 -25.26 -5.78 -8.33
C ARG A 385 -25.66 -7.10 -7.66
N THR A 386 -24.94 -8.18 -7.94
CA THR A 386 -25.34 -9.54 -7.56
C THR A 386 -24.18 -10.34 -6.98
N SER A 387 -24.43 -11.59 -6.59
CA SER A 387 -23.34 -12.51 -6.25
C SER A 387 -22.86 -13.24 -7.50
N ILE A 388 -21.54 -13.41 -7.61
CA ILE A 388 -20.91 -14.20 -8.67
C ILE A 388 -20.21 -15.42 -8.09
N THR A 389 -19.97 -16.42 -8.92
CA THR A 389 -19.08 -17.55 -8.57
C THR A 389 -17.77 -17.36 -9.32
N VAL A 390 -16.66 -17.42 -8.57
CA VAL A 390 -15.29 -17.38 -9.09
C VAL A 390 -14.66 -18.73 -8.80
N GLU A 391 -13.98 -19.31 -9.78
CA GLU A 391 -13.20 -20.53 -9.60
C GLU A 391 -11.77 -20.15 -9.20
N PHE A 392 -11.29 -20.67 -8.07
CA PHE A 392 -9.92 -20.47 -7.58
C PHE A 392 -9.34 -21.83 -7.17
N ASN A 393 -8.29 -22.29 -7.86
CA ASN A 393 -7.67 -23.60 -7.62
C ASN A 393 -8.70 -24.75 -7.51
N GLU A 394 -9.61 -24.87 -8.49
CA GLU A 394 -10.69 -25.87 -8.54
C GLU A 394 -11.78 -25.71 -7.46
N ILE A 395 -11.73 -24.65 -6.65
CA ILE A 395 -12.74 -24.29 -5.65
C ILE A 395 -13.67 -23.22 -6.23
N GLU A 396 -14.97 -23.49 -6.23
CA GLU A 396 -15.99 -22.50 -6.54
C GLU A 396 -16.28 -21.62 -5.31
N ILE A 397 -15.94 -20.34 -5.41
CA ILE A 397 -16.16 -19.34 -4.37
C ILE A 397 -17.26 -18.40 -4.84
N LYS A 398 -18.36 -18.36 -4.09
CA LYS A 398 -19.41 -17.36 -4.31
C LYS A 398 -19.03 -16.06 -3.59
N ILE A 399 -19.07 -14.93 -4.29
CA ILE A 399 -18.68 -13.62 -3.77
C ILE A 399 -19.85 -12.64 -3.97
N CYS A 400 -20.16 -11.86 -2.95
CA CYS A 400 -21.09 -10.74 -2.98
C CYS A 400 -20.37 -9.43 -2.61
N PRO A 401 -19.74 -8.72 -3.57
CA PRO A 401 -18.94 -7.54 -3.28
C PRO A 401 -19.73 -6.43 -2.56
N LYS A 402 -21.02 -6.27 -2.88
CA LYS A 402 -21.89 -5.29 -2.22
C LYS A 402 -21.97 -5.46 -0.70
N LYS A 403 -21.84 -6.70 -0.19
CA LYS A 403 -21.85 -6.97 1.26
C LYS A 403 -20.62 -6.43 1.97
N PHE A 404 -19.49 -6.29 1.27
CA PHE A 404 -18.28 -5.72 1.85
C PHE A 404 -18.55 -4.29 2.32
N PHE A 405 -19.27 -3.50 1.52
CA PHE A 405 -19.67 -2.13 1.83
C PHE A 405 -20.78 -2.02 2.89
N SER A 406 -21.18 -3.12 3.51
CA SER A 406 -22.03 -3.11 4.72
C SER A 406 -21.26 -3.35 6.01
N ILE A 407 -19.96 -3.66 5.91
CA ILE A 407 -19.07 -3.84 7.05
C ILE A 407 -18.56 -2.47 7.48
N THR A 408 -19.02 -1.98 8.63
CA THR A 408 -18.65 -0.65 9.13
C THR A 408 -17.88 -0.66 10.43
N ASP A 409 -17.93 -1.76 11.18
CA ASP A 409 -17.40 -1.83 12.54
C ASP A 409 -15.99 -2.45 12.57
N GLY A 410 -15.31 -2.48 11.41
CA GLY A 410 -14.00 -3.08 11.23
C GLY A 410 -14.07 -4.43 10.54
N ILE A 411 -12.90 -4.97 10.18
CA ILE A 411 -12.78 -6.33 9.63
C ILE A 411 -12.24 -7.34 10.66
N GLN A 412 -11.92 -6.86 11.86
CA GLN A 412 -11.26 -7.60 12.93
C GLN A 412 -12.06 -8.82 13.37
N ASP A 413 -13.38 -8.65 13.51
CA ASP A 413 -14.34 -9.71 13.88
C ASP A 413 -14.39 -10.88 12.86
N PHE A 414 -13.78 -10.73 11.69
CA PHE A 414 -13.72 -11.77 10.66
C PHE A 414 -12.36 -12.48 10.57
N PHE A 415 -11.36 -12.07 11.36
CA PHE A 415 -10.12 -12.83 11.47
C PHE A 415 -10.35 -14.12 12.28
N PRO A 416 -9.50 -15.15 12.13
CA PRO A 416 -9.54 -16.32 13.00
C PRO A 416 -9.45 -15.93 14.47
N TYR A 417 -9.93 -16.74 15.40
CA TYR A 417 -9.65 -16.46 16.81
C TYR A 417 -8.15 -16.60 17.11
N TYR A 418 -7.55 -15.58 17.73
CA TYR A 418 -6.12 -15.57 18.11
C TYR A 418 -5.88 -14.82 19.42
N LYS A 419 -4.74 -15.10 20.06
CA LYS A 419 -4.26 -14.40 21.25
C LYS A 419 -2.76 -14.15 21.13
N SER A 420 -2.32 -12.98 21.54
CA SER A 420 -0.89 -12.70 21.69
C SER A 420 -0.28 -13.58 22.78
N ILE A 421 0.96 -13.98 22.57
CA ILE A 421 1.77 -14.63 23.59
C ILE A 421 2.40 -13.52 24.43
N ASP A 422 2.51 -13.73 25.74
CA ASP A 422 3.18 -12.77 26.60
C ASP A 422 4.64 -12.62 26.15
N TYR A 423 5.13 -11.39 26.10
CA TYR A 423 6.48 -11.09 25.61
C TYR A 423 7.58 -11.85 26.37
N SER A 424 7.36 -12.18 27.65
CA SER A 424 8.30 -12.99 28.43
C SER A 424 8.46 -14.40 27.87
N GLU A 425 7.44 -14.91 27.18
CA GLU A 425 7.40 -16.23 26.58
C GLU A 425 7.88 -16.24 25.11
N TRP A 426 8.08 -15.09 24.46
CA TRP A 426 8.56 -15.05 23.07
C TRP A 426 9.94 -15.68 22.90
N SER A 427 10.75 -15.69 23.96
CA SER A 427 12.09 -16.31 23.96
C SER A 427 12.11 -17.74 24.50
N HIS A 428 10.95 -18.28 24.94
CA HIS A 428 10.81 -19.63 25.51
C HIS A 428 10.99 -20.75 24.48
N PHE A 429 11.43 -20.46 23.26
CA PHE A 429 11.96 -21.45 22.29
C PHE A 429 12.97 -22.43 22.88
N LEU A 430 13.60 -22.08 24.01
CA LEU A 430 14.59 -22.88 24.70
C LEU A 430 14.04 -23.91 25.69
N SER A 431 12.80 -23.77 26.19
CA SER A 431 12.31 -24.60 27.31
C SER A 431 11.52 -25.84 26.87
N ASP A 432 10.85 -25.79 25.72
CA ASP A 432 10.12 -26.94 25.17
C ASP A 432 10.94 -27.63 24.07
N THR A 433 11.43 -28.83 24.39
CA THR A 433 12.28 -29.73 23.59
C THR A 433 11.77 -30.15 22.19
N ALA A 434 10.76 -29.49 21.60
CA ALA A 434 10.07 -29.88 20.38
C ALA A 434 10.46 -29.10 19.10
N TYR A 435 11.33 -28.08 19.18
CA TYR A 435 11.54 -27.06 18.13
C TYR A 435 12.95 -26.96 17.55
N TYR A 436 13.76 -28.00 17.66
CA TYR A 436 15.10 -27.98 17.07
C TYR A 436 15.40 -29.24 16.26
N GLU A 437 16.13 -29.06 15.17
CA GLU A 437 16.74 -30.15 14.43
C GLU A 437 18.10 -30.50 15.04
N TRP A 438 18.51 -31.75 14.89
CA TRP A 438 19.81 -32.22 15.36
C TRP A 438 20.76 -32.32 14.18
N SER A 439 21.80 -31.50 14.17
CA SER A 439 22.82 -31.53 13.12
C SER A 439 24.22 -31.62 13.72
N SER A 440 25.09 -32.38 13.05
CA SER A 440 26.54 -32.37 13.30
C SER A 440 27.24 -31.26 12.50
N ASP A 441 26.57 -30.76 11.46
CA ASP A 441 27.07 -29.72 10.57
C ASP A 441 26.53 -28.36 11.00
N ASP A 442 27.35 -27.33 10.76
CA ASP A 442 26.96 -25.95 10.97
C ASP A 442 25.98 -25.54 9.87
N ILE A 443 24.73 -25.24 10.24
CA ILE A 443 23.67 -24.91 9.29
C ILE A 443 23.66 -23.39 9.11
N SER A 444 24.02 -22.93 7.91
CA SER A 444 23.86 -21.54 7.50
C SER A 444 22.39 -21.12 7.67
N GLU A 445 22.13 -19.93 8.20
CA GLU A 445 20.77 -19.44 8.47
C GLU A 445 20.04 -20.33 9.49
N SER A 446 20.68 -20.57 10.64
CA SER A 446 20.06 -21.20 11.81
C SER A 446 20.65 -20.65 13.12
N ILE A 447 19.91 -20.80 14.21
CA ILE A 447 20.35 -20.46 15.56
C ILE A 447 20.85 -21.74 16.23
N ASN A 448 22.14 -21.80 16.52
CA ASN A 448 22.74 -22.87 17.29
C ASN A 448 22.41 -22.68 18.79
N LEU A 449 21.58 -23.58 19.35
CA LEU A 449 21.13 -23.46 20.73
C LEU A 449 22.25 -23.68 21.75
N ALA A 450 23.28 -24.44 21.40
CA ALA A 450 24.45 -24.63 22.25
C ALA A 450 25.29 -23.35 22.35
N GLU A 451 25.41 -22.59 21.25
CA GLU A 451 26.04 -21.27 21.26
C GLU A 451 25.23 -20.27 22.09
N LYS A 452 23.91 -20.26 21.96
CA LYS A 452 23.02 -19.40 22.76
C LYS A 452 23.13 -19.70 24.26
N TYR A 453 23.11 -20.97 24.64
CA TYR A 453 23.27 -21.38 26.04
C TYR A 453 24.67 -21.01 26.58
N ALA A 454 25.72 -21.16 25.78
CA ALA A 454 27.06 -20.70 26.15
C ALA A 454 27.11 -19.18 26.37
N LYS A 455 26.43 -18.38 25.52
CA LYS A 455 26.32 -16.92 25.71
C LYS A 455 25.64 -16.59 27.04
N GLN A 456 24.58 -17.31 27.39
CA GLN A 456 23.86 -17.13 28.65
C GLN A 456 24.76 -17.39 29.87
N ILE A 457 25.50 -18.50 29.88
CA ILE A 457 26.44 -18.84 30.96
C ILE A 457 27.46 -17.70 31.19
N VAL A 458 28.03 -17.16 30.12
CA VAL A 458 29.00 -16.06 30.21
C VAL A 458 28.34 -14.79 30.76
N LYS A 459 27.13 -14.45 30.30
CA LYS A 459 26.39 -13.29 30.81
C LYS A 459 26.00 -13.42 32.28
N GLU A 460 25.62 -14.61 32.73
CA GLU A 460 25.30 -14.85 34.15
C GLU A 460 26.54 -14.68 35.04
N LYS A 461 27.70 -15.14 34.58
CA LYS A 461 28.96 -14.96 35.32
C LYS A 461 29.48 -13.52 35.23
N VAL A 462 29.22 -12.81 34.13
CA VAL A 462 29.73 -11.46 33.89
C VAL A 462 28.64 -10.54 33.33
N PRO A 463 27.74 -10.04 34.18
CA PRO A 463 26.53 -9.32 33.75
C PRO A 463 26.80 -7.91 33.18
N PHE A 464 28.04 -7.44 33.19
CA PHE A 464 28.46 -6.11 32.74
C PHE A 464 29.21 -6.12 31.40
N ILE A 465 29.20 -7.25 30.68
CA ILE A 465 29.75 -7.37 29.33
C ILE A 465 28.69 -6.91 28.31
N ASP A 466 29.08 -6.01 27.40
CA ASP A 466 28.30 -5.62 26.24
C ASP A 466 28.79 -6.34 24.97
N ASN A 467 27.89 -6.54 23.99
CA ASN A 467 28.19 -7.08 22.66
C ASN A 467 29.00 -8.39 22.67
N LEU A 468 28.53 -9.38 23.44
CA LEU A 468 29.11 -10.72 23.49
C LEU A 468 28.82 -11.50 22.21
N TYR A 469 29.87 -11.92 21.52
CA TYR A 469 29.85 -12.87 20.42
C TYR A 469 30.53 -14.18 20.84
N ILE A 470 29.90 -15.30 20.48
CA ILE A 470 30.43 -16.65 20.65
C ILE A 470 30.29 -17.34 19.30
N GLY A 471 31.41 -17.84 18.77
CA GLY A 471 31.44 -18.69 17.59
C GLY A 471 32.09 -20.05 17.88
N LYS A 472 32.31 -20.83 16.83
CA LYS A 472 32.73 -22.24 16.93
C LYS A 472 34.12 -22.46 17.55
N SER A 473 35.04 -21.51 17.41
CA SER A 473 36.43 -21.66 17.92
C SER A 473 36.90 -20.47 18.75
N SER A 474 36.13 -19.38 18.75
CA SER A 474 36.49 -18.15 19.42
C SER A 474 35.23 -17.36 19.77
N GLY A 475 35.33 -16.57 20.82
CA GLY A 475 34.36 -15.55 21.16
C GLY A 475 35.05 -14.21 21.36
N HIS A 476 34.27 -13.15 21.40
CA HIS A 476 34.75 -11.83 21.76
C HIS A 476 33.68 -11.03 22.47
N TYR A 477 34.11 -10.02 23.21
CA TYR A 477 33.22 -9.04 23.81
C TYR A 477 33.85 -7.65 23.80
N ILE A 478 33.00 -6.65 24.00
CA ILE A 478 33.41 -5.26 24.19
C ILE A 478 33.11 -4.87 25.63
N THR A 479 34.12 -4.43 26.37
CA THR A 479 33.92 -3.89 27.72
C THR A 479 33.23 -2.53 27.64
N THR A 480 32.61 -2.09 28.74
CA THR A 480 31.96 -0.76 28.85
C THR A 480 32.90 0.43 28.58
N ASP A 481 34.22 0.23 28.65
CA ASP A 481 35.23 1.22 28.27
C ASP A 481 35.74 1.08 26.81
N GLY A 482 35.08 0.26 26.00
CA GLY A 482 35.31 0.11 24.56
C GLY A 482 36.46 -0.82 24.17
N ARG A 483 37.00 -1.65 25.09
CA ARG A 483 38.07 -2.60 24.77
C ARG A 483 37.50 -3.88 24.18
N TYR A 484 38.05 -4.27 23.03
CA TYR A 484 37.78 -5.54 22.37
C TYR A 484 38.64 -6.65 23.00
N ILE A 485 37.99 -7.71 23.48
CA ILE A 485 38.66 -8.84 24.13
C ILE A 485 38.16 -10.13 23.51
N SER A 486 39.09 -10.96 23.06
CA SER A 486 38.82 -12.26 22.45
C SER A 486 39.17 -13.40 23.41
N PHE A 487 38.38 -14.47 23.40
CA PHE A 487 38.63 -15.68 24.16
C PHE A 487 38.47 -16.92 23.27
N GLU A 488 39.10 -18.02 23.66
CA GLU A 488 39.04 -19.29 22.95
C GLU A 488 37.84 -20.11 23.41
N ILE A 489 37.25 -20.85 22.47
CA ILE A 489 36.10 -21.72 22.74
C ILE A 489 36.38 -23.09 22.13
N SER A 490 36.17 -24.15 22.90
CA SER A 490 36.19 -25.52 22.39
C SER A 490 34.92 -26.27 22.75
N TRP A 491 34.43 -27.07 21.79
CA TRP A 491 33.21 -27.86 21.92
C TRP A 491 33.57 -29.34 21.84
N GLU A 492 33.43 -30.07 22.93
CA GLU A 492 33.77 -31.49 22.99
C GLU A 492 32.81 -32.26 23.89
N ASN A 493 32.35 -33.42 23.42
CA ASN A 493 31.53 -34.36 24.20
C ASN A 493 30.32 -33.69 24.89
N CYS A 494 29.64 -32.79 24.18
CA CYS A 494 28.54 -32.00 24.72
C CYS A 494 28.90 -31.10 25.91
N SER A 495 30.13 -30.63 25.94
CA SER A 495 30.60 -29.57 26.81
C SER A 495 31.22 -28.44 25.99
N VAL A 496 31.12 -27.22 26.51
CA VAL A 496 31.82 -26.05 26.00
C VAL A 496 32.87 -25.62 27.02
N THR A 497 34.11 -25.48 26.58
CA THR A 497 35.18 -24.90 27.39
C THR A 497 35.45 -23.49 26.90
N ILE A 498 35.42 -22.54 27.83
CA ILE A 498 35.70 -21.14 27.56
C ILE A 498 37.04 -20.82 28.19
N ASN A 499 37.94 -20.22 27.43
CA ASN A 499 39.29 -19.92 27.89
C ASN A 499 39.73 -18.53 27.42
N ASP A 500 39.59 -17.55 28.29
CA ASP A 500 40.16 -16.22 28.17
C ASP A 500 41.60 -16.26 28.71
N THR A 501 42.56 -16.47 27.81
CA THR A 501 43.98 -16.63 28.15
C THR A 501 44.71 -15.31 28.37
N THR A 502 44.12 -14.19 27.96
CA THR A 502 44.78 -12.88 27.94
C THR A 502 43.96 -11.74 28.52
N GLY A 503 42.69 -11.97 28.82
CA GLY A 503 41.74 -10.96 29.26
C GLY A 503 41.54 -10.87 30.78
N PRO A 504 40.97 -9.76 31.24
CA PRO A 504 40.76 -9.45 32.66
C PRO A 504 39.67 -10.30 33.33
N LEU A 505 38.94 -11.12 32.56
CA LEU A 505 37.81 -11.90 33.03
C LEU A 505 38.12 -13.41 33.11
N ALA A 506 39.37 -13.80 32.86
CA ALA A 506 39.87 -15.17 32.92
C ALA A 506 39.43 -15.91 34.20
N GLU A 507 39.55 -15.28 35.37
CA GLU A 507 39.16 -15.90 36.65
C GLU A 507 37.64 -16.11 36.80
N MET A 508 36.83 -15.39 36.02
CA MET A 508 35.36 -15.46 36.08
C MET A 508 34.80 -16.44 35.06
N ILE A 509 35.37 -16.53 33.85
CA ILE A 509 34.77 -17.28 32.74
C ILE A 509 35.51 -18.56 32.36
N ASN A 510 36.78 -18.74 32.76
CA ASN A 510 37.57 -19.93 32.41
C ASN A 510 37.05 -21.18 33.13
N ASP A 511 36.30 -22.00 32.40
CA ASP A 511 35.69 -23.21 32.92
C ASP A 511 35.19 -24.10 31.77
N THR A 512 34.79 -25.32 32.12
CA THR A 512 34.10 -26.25 31.22
C THR A 512 32.66 -26.44 31.66
N TYR A 513 31.72 -26.15 30.78
CA TYR A 513 30.28 -26.21 31.05
C TYR A 513 29.63 -27.32 30.24
N SER A 514 28.75 -28.09 30.86
CA SER A 514 27.91 -29.03 30.11
C SER A 514 26.85 -28.27 29.32
N LEU A 515 26.62 -28.68 28.07
CA LEU A 515 25.58 -28.13 27.19
C LEU A 515 24.19 -28.73 27.46
N ASN A 516 24.09 -29.60 28.47
CA ASN A 516 22.83 -30.17 28.93
C ASN A 516 22.65 -29.79 30.39
N SER A 517 21.47 -29.27 30.72
CA SER A 517 21.12 -28.74 32.04
C SER A 517 19.72 -29.20 32.44
N GLU A 518 19.28 -28.83 33.65
CA GLU A 518 17.87 -28.99 34.03
C GLU A 518 16.92 -28.19 33.12
N SER A 519 17.42 -27.14 32.47
CA SER A 519 16.65 -26.28 31.55
C SER A 519 16.58 -26.79 30.11
N GLY A 520 17.36 -27.81 29.71
CA GLY A 520 17.27 -28.36 28.36
C GLY A 520 18.44 -29.27 27.95
N THR A 521 18.27 -29.97 26.82
CA THR A 521 19.32 -30.75 26.16
C THR A 521 19.66 -30.09 24.83
N PHE A 522 20.83 -29.44 24.74
CA PHE A 522 21.24 -28.70 23.54
C PHE A 522 22.34 -29.41 22.73
N CYS A 523 22.86 -30.53 23.26
CA CYS A 523 23.81 -31.39 22.58
C CYS A 523 23.54 -32.87 22.87
N ARG A 524 23.69 -33.73 21.87
CA ARG A 524 23.67 -35.20 22.04
C ARG A 524 24.81 -35.88 21.29
N MET A 525 25.24 -37.01 21.83
CA MET A 525 26.21 -37.90 21.18
C MET A 525 25.47 -39.08 20.53
N THR A 526 25.77 -39.36 19.26
CA THR A 526 25.37 -40.61 18.60
C THR A 526 26.64 -41.34 18.17
N GLY A 527 27.07 -42.32 18.96
CA GLY A 527 28.38 -42.95 18.76
C GLY A 527 29.52 -41.98 19.06
N LYS A 528 30.37 -41.69 18.06
CA LYS A 528 31.47 -40.71 18.16
C LYS A 528 31.08 -39.31 17.68
N ASP A 529 29.92 -39.19 17.04
CA ASP A 529 29.51 -37.96 16.39
C ASP A 529 28.69 -37.11 17.37
N GLN A 530 29.01 -35.82 17.39
CA GLN A 530 28.37 -34.80 18.21
C GLN A 530 27.33 -34.07 17.38
N PHE A 531 26.12 -33.95 17.92
CA PHE A 531 25.01 -33.23 17.30
C PHE A 531 24.55 -32.10 18.21
N PHE A 532 24.36 -30.92 17.63
CA PHE A 532 23.81 -29.76 18.30
C PHE A 532 22.35 -29.55 17.89
N ALA A 533 21.60 -28.93 18.78
CA ALA A 533 20.25 -28.49 18.53
C ALA A 533 20.26 -27.15 17.77
N TYR A 534 19.59 -27.09 16.62
CA TYR A 534 19.47 -25.91 15.77
C TYR A 534 18.01 -25.49 15.59
N ILE A 535 17.74 -24.19 15.66
CA ILE A 535 16.47 -23.60 15.23
C ILE A 535 16.69 -22.97 13.84
N PRO A 536 15.99 -23.40 12.78
CA PRO A 536 16.01 -22.74 11.48
C PRO A 536 15.75 -21.22 11.59
N TYR A 537 16.51 -20.37 10.89
CA TYR A 537 16.40 -18.90 11.00
C TYR A 537 15.06 -18.35 10.49
N ASN A 538 14.32 -19.14 9.72
CA ASN A 538 12.96 -18.82 9.26
C ASN A 538 11.86 -19.11 10.30
N LEU A 539 12.17 -19.67 11.48
CA LEU A 539 11.20 -19.79 12.56
C LEU A 539 11.00 -18.43 13.23
N MET A 540 9.90 -17.77 12.86
CA MET A 540 9.44 -16.54 13.50
C MET A 540 9.26 -16.73 15.01
N PRO A 541 9.51 -15.67 15.83
CA PRO A 541 9.11 -15.67 17.23
C PRO A 541 7.63 -16.09 17.37
N ASP A 542 7.29 -16.84 18.42
CA ASP A 542 5.91 -17.29 18.64
C ASP A 542 5.17 -16.10 19.25
N LEU A 543 4.74 -15.18 18.38
CA LEU A 543 4.13 -13.90 18.76
C LEU A 543 2.66 -14.08 19.17
N PHE A 544 1.98 -15.06 18.60
CA PHE A 544 0.58 -15.37 18.86
C PHE A 544 0.25 -16.84 18.61
N TYR A 545 -0.91 -17.26 19.12
CA TYR A 545 -1.49 -18.57 18.83
C TYR A 545 -2.96 -18.42 18.42
N PHE A 546 -3.42 -19.34 17.59
CA PHE A 546 -4.84 -19.49 17.26
C PHE A 546 -5.57 -20.17 18.42
N THR A 547 -6.86 -19.86 18.53
CA THR A 547 -7.74 -20.51 19.50
C THR A 547 -9.00 -21.04 18.84
N ASP A 548 -9.71 -21.90 19.55
CA ASP A 548 -11.12 -22.16 19.27
C ASP A 548 -12.01 -21.01 19.78
N ALA A 549 -13.32 -21.14 19.57
CA ALA A 549 -14.32 -20.17 20.01
C ALA A 549 -14.44 -20.05 21.55
N GLU A 550 -13.95 -21.05 22.31
CA GLU A 550 -13.89 -21.00 23.77
C GLU A 550 -12.60 -20.32 24.26
N GLY A 551 -11.70 -19.95 23.33
CA GLY A 551 -10.44 -19.30 23.61
C GLY A 551 -9.34 -20.27 24.06
N LYS A 552 -9.51 -21.57 23.84
CA LYS A 552 -8.49 -22.60 24.10
C LYS A 552 -7.52 -22.67 22.92
N LYS A 553 -6.22 -22.69 23.23
CA LYS A 553 -5.13 -22.78 22.25
C LYS A 553 -5.29 -24.01 21.35
N THR A 554 -5.30 -23.80 20.04
CA THR A 554 -5.35 -24.84 19.01
C THR A 554 -3.94 -25.11 18.47
N ILE A 555 -3.30 -24.10 17.89
CA ILE A 555 -1.93 -24.14 17.40
C ILE A 555 -1.25 -22.78 17.56
N SER A 556 0.06 -22.77 17.79
CA SER A 556 0.83 -21.53 17.79
C SER A 556 1.40 -21.22 16.41
N LEU A 557 1.76 -19.96 16.12
CA LEU A 557 2.26 -19.57 14.80
C LEU A 557 3.50 -20.38 14.41
N ALA A 558 4.42 -20.60 15.36
CA ALA A 558 5.63 -21.39 15.14
C ALA A 558 5.31 -22.86 14.79
N ASN A 559 4.34 -23.48 15.49
CA ASN A 559 3.90 -24.84 15.17
C ASN A 559 3.16 -24.91 13.85
N PHE A 560 2.34 -23.92 13.55
CA PHE A 560 1.58 -23.85 12.32
C PHE A 560 2.52 -23.79 11.11
N HIS A 561 3.57 -22.96 11.17
CA HIS A 561 4.61 -22.90 10.15
C HIS A 561 5.33 -24.23 9.96
N LYS A 562 5.70 -24.89 11.05
CA LYS A 562 6.35 -26.21 11.03
C LYS A 562 5.50 -27.26 10.33
N GLU A 563 4.26 -27.41 10.76
CA GLU A 563 3.37 -28.44 10.23
C GLU A 563 3.05 -28.21 8.74
N LEU A 564 3.06 -26.96 8.27
CA LEU A 564 3.00 -26.61 6.85
C LEU A 564 4.30 -26.93 6.09
N GLN A 565 5.48 -26.61 6.65
CA GLN A 565 6.78 -26.89 6.01
C GLN A 565 7.03 -28.39 5.77
N TYR A 566 6.56 -29.25 6.68
CA TYR A 566 6.72 -30.69 6.55
C TYR A 566 5.54 -31.38 5.86
N ASP A 567 4.67 -30.63 5.17
CA ASP A 567 3.47 -31.11 4.46
C ASP A 567 2.57 -32.01 5.34
N LYS A 568 2.52 -31.76 6.65
CA LYS A 568 1.79 -32.59 7.62
C LYS A 568 0.34 -32.17 7.84
N ILE A 569 -0.01 -30.94 7.47
CA ILE A 569 -1.38 -30.45 7.52
C ILE A 569 -2.01 -30.60 6.15
N HIS A 570 -3.03 -31.46 6.05
CA HIS A 570 -3.92 -31.46 4.90
C HIS A 570 -4.98 -30.37 5.05
N PRO A 571 -5.56 -29.86 3.95
CA PRO A 571 -6.63 -28.85 4.02
C PRO A 571 -7.81 -29.22 4.93
N GLU A 572 -8.12 -30.50 5.07
CA GLU A 572 -9.11 -31.04 6.02
C GLU A 572 -8.77 -30.81 7.48
N ASP A 573 -7.49 -30.81 7.84
CA ASP A 573 -7.06 -30.69 9.23
C ASP A 573 -6.96 -29.22 9.67
N LEU A 574 -7.04 -28.28 8.72
CA LEU A 574 -6.93 -26.84 8.99
C LEU A 574 -8.04 -26.30 9.88
N THR A 575 -9.24 -26.88 9.85
CA THR A 575 -10.37 -26.45 10.69
C THR A 575 -10.17 -26.74 12.16
N ASP A 576 -9.31 -27.71 12.49
CA ASP A 576 -8.99 -28.05 13.88
C ASP A 576 -8.00 -27.04 14.49
N TYR A 577 -7.34 -26.26 13.63
CA TYR A 577 -6.32 -25.29 14.00
C TYR A 577 -6.79 -23.84 13.89
N ILE A 578 -7.51 -23.51 12.82
CA ILE A 578 -7.92 -22.13 12.48
C ILE A 578 -9.45 -22.08 12.44
N VAL A 579 -10.03 -21.33 13.37
CA VAL A 579 -11.48 -21.19 13.50
C VAL A 579 -11.87 -19.74 13.27
N PHE A 580 -12.73 -19.50 12.28
CA PHE A 580 -13.29 -18.17 11.99
C PHE A 580 -14.58 -17.94 12.77
N PRO A 581 -14.83 -16.75 13.34
CA PRO A 581 -16.12 -16.41 13.94
C PRO A 581 -17.26 -16.49 12.92
N ASP A 582 -17.03 -15.97 11.72
CA ASP A 582 -17.94 -16.03 10.58
C ASP A 582 -17.16 -16.32 9.28
N PRO A 583 -17.14 -17.58 8.79
CA PRO A 583 -16.43 -17.92 7.56
C PRO A 583 -17.05 -17.26 6.32
N THR A 584 -18.29 -16.78 6.40
CA THR A 584 -18.94 -16.08 5.28
C THR A 584 -18.53 -14.61 5.16
N PHE A 585 -17.79 -14.09 6.15
CA PHE A 585 -17.34 -12.71 6.21
C PHE A 585 -18.52 -11.73 6.02
N ASN A 586 -19.52 -11.82 6.91
CA ASN A 586 -20.79 -11.09 6.84
C ASN A 586 -21.55 -11.28 5.51
N GLY A 587 -21.47 -12.48 4.94
CA GLY A 587 -22.07 -12.81 3.65
C GLY A 587 -21.37 -12.19 2.43
N VAL A 588 -20.15 -11.65 2.57
CA VAL A 588 -19.28 -11.33 1.42
C VAL A 588 -18.93 -12.59 0.64
N PHE A 589 -18.77 -13.72 1.33
CA PHE A 589 -18.62 -15.03 0.74
C PHE A 589 -19.81 -15.93 1.09
N PRO A 590 -20.98 -15.78 0.40
CA PRO A 590 -22.14 -16.59 0.70
C PRO A 590 -21.83 -18.09 0.58
N ASN A 591 -22.30 -18.88 1.55
CA ASN A 591 -22.09 -20.32 1.62
C ASN A 591 -20.64 -20.77 1.86
N MET A 592 -19.71 -19.85 2.18
CA MET A 592 -18.36 -20.22 2.60
C MET A 592 -18.42 -21.01 3.91
N ASP A 593 -17.73 -22.15 3.95
CA ASP A 593 -17.59 -22.97 5.14
C ASP A 593 -16.21 -22.77 5.81
N GLN A 594 -16.07 -23.30 7.03
CA GLN A 594 -14.82 -23.19 7.79
C GLN A 594 -13.62 -23.80 7.07
N LYS A 595 -13.81 -24.94 6.40
CA LYS A 595 -12.72 -25.67 5.74
C LYS A 595 -12.18 -24.87 4.57
N THR A 596 -13.08 -24.37 3.71
CA THR A 596 -12.69 -23.56 2.57
C THR A 596 -12.09 -22.23 3.00
N MET A 597 -12.66 -21.56 4.00
CA MET A 597 -12.11 -20.28 4.51
C MET A 597 -10.71 -20.46 5.10
N ALA A 598 -10.49 -21.49 5.93
CA ALA A 598 -9.19 -21.80 6.49
C ALA A 598 -8.18 -22.12 5.39
N TYR A 599 -8.55 -22.94 4.41
CA TYR A 599 -7.68 -23.24 3.26
C TYR A 599 -7.28 -21.99 2.47
N LEU A 600 -8.24 -21.09 2.19
CA LEU A 600 -7.96 -19.83 1.49
C LEU A 600 -7.03 -18.92 2.31
N PHE A 601 -7.25 -18.83 3.63
CA PHE A 601 -6.39 -18.07 4.52
C PHE A 601 -4.94 -18.56 4.50
N VAL A 602 -4.73 -19.88 4.50
CA VAL A 602 -3.37 -20.45 4.39
C VAL A 602 -2.73 -20.14 3.05
N ILE A 603 -3.47 -20.28 1.94
CA ILE A 603 -2.95 -19.92 0.62
C ILE A 603 -2.57 -18.45 0.56
N LEU A 604 -3.36 -17.55 1.13
CA LEU A 604 -3.05 -16.12 1.12
C LEU A 604 -1.81 -15.81 1.98
N MET A 605 -1.66 -16.48 3.13
CA MET A 605 -0.52 -16.28 4.02
C MET A 605 0.80 -16.87 3.47
N TYR A 606 0.76 -17.97 2.70
CA TYR A 606 1.97 -18.70 2.26
C TYR A 606 2.20 -18.68 0.74
N GLY A 607 1.15 -18.52 -0.05
CA GLY A 607 1.18 -18.53 -1.51
C GLY A 607 1.57 -17.20 -2.12
N ALA A 608 1.48 -16.08 -1.39
CA ALA A 608 1.92 -14.77 -1.87
C ALA A 608 3.46 -14.65 -2.04
N GLY A 609 4.23 -15.62 -1.53
CA GLY A 609 5.69 -15.68 -1.64
C GLY A 609 6.24 -16.70 -2.64
N LYS A 610 5.40 -17.33 -3.49
CA LYS A 610 5.85 -18.26 -4.55
C LYS A 610 5.40 -17.84 -5.93
#